data_AF-A0A326GJL6-F1
#
_entry.id   AF-A0A326GJL6-F1
#
_cell.length_a   1.000
_cell.length_b   1.000
_cell.length_c   1.000
_cell.angle_alpha   90.00
_cell.angle_beta   90.00
_cell.angle_gamma   90.00
#
_symmetry.space_group_name_H-M   'P 1'
#
loop_
_entity.id
_entity.type
_entity.pdbx_description
1 polymer ?
#
loop_
_entity_poly.entity_id
_entity_poly.type
_entity_poly.pdbx_seq_one_letter_code
_entity_poly.pdbx_strand_id
1 'polypeptide(L)'
;MRAKLFVVLGIALLTAAAVQAVAVRRYLRDTSVTIGEVMATPYGGSHPVIRFATADGVVVTFPGNGWIGGYATGDRIAVRYDPRRPRISPAIDAIGSVWAGVIASVVLGVGFVLGGWLSRRR
;
A
#
# COMPACT_ATOMS: atom_id res chain seq x y z
N MET A 1 5.08 34.23 -7.17
CA MET A 1 4.32 33.20 -7.94
C MET A 1 4.64 31.77 -7.51
N ARG A 2 5.90 31.41 -7.24
CA ARG A 2 6.34 30.04 -6.89
C ARG A 2 5.69 29.46 -5.62
N ALA A 3 5.54 30.24 -4.54
CA ALA A 3 4.93 29.77 -3.29
C ALA A 3 3.46 29.31 -3.45
N LYS A 4 2.67 29.98 -4.31
CA LYS A 4 1.27 29.59 -4.57
C LYS A 4 1.19 28.25 -5.31
N LEU A 5 2.11 27.99 -6.23
CA LEU A 5 2.17 26.73 -6.98
C LEU A 5 2.44 25.54 -6.05
N PHE A 6 3.37 25.69 -5.10
CA PHE A 6 3.67 24.63 -4.12
C PHE A 6 2.47 24.33 -3.21
N VAL A 7 1.74 25.36 -2.75
CA VAL A 7 0.53 25.15 -1.95
C VAL A 7 -0.57 24.44 -2.76
N VAL A 8 -0.80 24.86 -4.01
CA VAL A 8 -1.79 24.22 -4.90
C VAL A 8 -1.43 22.76 -5.16
N LEU A 9 -0.16 22.48 -5.46
CA LEU A 9 0.33 21.11 -5.68
C LEU A 9 0.17 20.25 -4.42
N GLY A 10 0.49 20.81 -3.25
CA GLY A 10 0.29 20.12 -1.97
C GLY A 10 -1.17 19.78 -1.70
N ILE A 11 -2.10 20.72 -1.93
CA ILE A 11 -3.55 20.47 -1.80
C ILE A 11 -4.03 19.39 -2.79
N ALA A 12 -3.51 19.40 -4.03
CA ALA A 12 -3.85 18.39 -5.01
C ALA A 12 -3.41 16.98 -4.56
N LEU A 13 -2.20 16.85 -4.02
CA LEU A 13 -1.69 15.58 -3.46
C LEU A 13 -2.49 15.12 -2.24
N LEU A 14 -2.91 16.04 -1.36
CA LEU A 14 -3.75 15.70 -0.20
C LEU A 14 -5.15 15.25 -0.63
N THR A 15 -5.73 15.89 -1.65
CA THR A 15 -7.00 15.43 -2.24
C THR A 15 -6.84 14.03 -2.83
N ALA A 16 -5.75 13.77 -3.58
CA ALA A 16 -5.44 12.45 -4.09
C ALA A 16 -5.25 11.42 -2.98
N ALA A 17 -4.61 11.79 -1.85
CA ALA A 17 -4.47 10.93 -0.69
C ALA A 17 -5.83 10.55 -0.08
N ALA A 18 -6.76 11.52 0.02
CA ALA A 18 -8.11 11.26 0.52
C ALA A 18 -8.88 10.28 -0.37
N VAL A 19 -8.79 10.44 -1.70
CA VAL A 19 -9.40 9.50 -2.66
C VAL A 19 -8.81 8.10 -2.53
N GLN A 20 -7.48 7.99 -2.43
CA GLN A 20 -6.79 6.72 -2.21
C GLN A 20 -7.21 6.08 -0.87
N ALA A 21 -7.34 6.85 0.20
CA ALA A 21 -7.77 6.35 1.51
C ALA A 21 -9.20 5.77 1.46
N VAL A 22 -10.11 6.39 0.70
CA VAL A 22 -11.45 5.83 0.47
C VAL A 22 -11.38 4.52 -0.30
N ALA A 23 -10.52 4.43 -1.32
CA ALA A 23 -10.30 3.19 -2.08
C ALA A 23 -9.73 2.08 -1.18
N VAL A 24 -8.72 2.38 -0.36
CA VAL A 24 -8.15 1.45 0.61
C VAL A 24 -9.19 1.00 1.63
N ARG A 25 -10.05 1.90 2.12
CA ARG A 25 -11.14 1.57 3.03
C ARG A 25 -12.17 0.62 2.40
N ARG A 26 -12.52 0.84 1.13
CA ARG A 26 -13.41 -0.09 0.38
C ARG A 26 -12.73 -1.45 0.22
N TYR A 27 -11.47 -1.45 -0.18
CA TYR A 27 -10.67 -2.68 -0.29
C TYR A 27 -10.62 -3.44 1.05
N LEU A 28 -10.38 -2.77 2.18
CA LEU A 28 -10.42 -3.37 3.53
C LEU A 28 -11.76 -3.98 3.89
N ARG A 29 -12.86 -3.38 3.46
CA ARG A 29 -14.21 -3.88 3.69
C ARG A 29 -14.54 -5.13 2.86
N ASP A 30 -14.06 -5.16 1.62
CA ASP A 30 -14.48 -6.16 0.61
C ASP A 30 -13.56 -7.38 0.56
N THR A 31 -12.56 -7.46 1.44
CA THR A 31 -11.56 -8.52 1.44
C THR A 31 -11.56 -9.30 2.74
N SER A 32 -10.97 -10.49 2.71
CA SER A 32 -10.77 -11.37 3.86
C SER A 32 -9.31 -11.68 4.04
N VAL A 33 -8.94 -12.01 5.28
CA VAL A 33 -7.56 -12.32 5.66
C VAL A 33 -7.40 -13.83 5.82
N THR A 34 -6.28 -14.36 5.36
CA THR A 34 -5.85 -15.74 5.57
C THR A 34 -4.35 -15.80 5.81
N ILE A 35 -3.81 -16.95 6.15
CA ILE A 35 -2.37 -17.18 6.27
C ILE A 35 -1.81 -17.64 4.93
N GLY A 36 -0.80 -16.94 4.45
CA GLY A 36 0.04 -17.33 3.34
C GLY A 36 1.45 -17.72 3.82
N GLU A 37 2.23 -18.27 2.89
CA GLU A 37 3.61 -18.65 3.08
C GLU A 37 4.50 -17.95 2.04
N VAL A 38 5.65 -17.45 2.48
CA VAL A 38 6.66 -16.87 1.59
C VAL A 38 7.41 -18.01 0.90
N MET A 39 7.18 -18.15 -0.40
CA MET A 39 7.77 -19.20 -1.23
C MET A 39 9.21 -18.89 -1.64
N ALA A 40 9.52 -17.61 -1.86
CA ALA A 40 10.84 -17.15 -2.29
C ALA A 40 11.02 -15.65 -2.06
N THR A 41 12.27 -15.19 -1.97
CA THR A 41 12.65 -13.78 -1.87
C THR A 41 13.74 -13.45 -2.89
N PRO A 42 13.44 -13.50 -4.21
CA PRO A 42 14.44 -13.44 -5.27
C PRO A 42 15.26 -12.13 -5.28
N TYR A 43 14.69 -11.05 -4.76
CA TYR A 43 15.34 -9.73 -4.65
C TYR A 43 15.49 -9.30 -3.17
N GLY A 44 15.58 -10.27 -2.25
CA GLY A 44 15.62 -10.03 -0.81
C GLY A 44 14.23 -9.87 -0.18
N GLY A 45 14.20 -9.69 1.14
CA GLY A 45 12.97 -9.75 1.96
C GLY A 45 11.95 -8.63 1.74
N SER A 46 12.22 -7.66 0.86
CA SER A 46 11.28 -6.62 0.42
C SER A 46 10.47 -6.99 -0.82
N HIS A 47 10.86 -8.06 -1.52
CA HIS A 47 10.15 -8.57 -2.70
C HIS A 47 9.84 -10.06 -2.56
N PRO A 48 9.09 -10.47 -1.52
CA PRO A 48 8.70 -11.86 -1.35
C PRO A 48 7.71 -12.29 -2.44
N VAL A 49 7.73 -13.57 -2.78
CA VAL A 49 6.67 -14.26 -3.52
C VAL A 49 5.87 -15.06 -2.52
N ILE A 50 4.57 -14.81 -2.45
CA ILE A 50 3.68 -15.38 -1.43
C ILE A 50 2.71 -16.34 -2.08
N ARG A 51 2.43 -17.45 -1.40
CA ARG A 51 1.39 -18.40 -1.78
C ARG A 51 0.40 -18.56 -0.63
N PHE A 52 -0.89 -18.59 -0.95
CA PHE A 52 -1.94 -18.91 0.02
C PHE A 52 -3.04 -19.75 -0.64
N ALA A 53 -3.85 -20.39 0.20
CA ALA A 53 -5.08 -21.07 -0.22
C ALA A 53 -6.29 -20.33 0.33
N THR A 54 -7.31 -20.16 -0.50
CA THR A 54 -8.62 -19.65 -0.09
C THR A 54 -9.43 -20.75 0.62
N ALA A 55 -10.53 -20.38 1.27
CA ALA A 55 -11.41 -21.34 1.95
C ALA A 55 -12.04 -22.38 1.01
N ASP A 56 -12.25 -22.05 -0.27
CA ASP A 56 -12.72 -22.93 -1.33
C ASP A 56 -11.59 -23.71 -2.04
N GLY A 57 -10.35 -23.65 -1.51
CA GLY A 57 -9.22 -24.43 -1.98
C GLY A 57 -8.48 -23.83 -3.20
N VAL A 58 -8.82 -22.62 -3.63
CA VAL A 58 -8.09 -21.93 -4.70
C VAL A 58 -6.73 -21.49 -4.18
N VAL A 59 -5.68 -22.00 -4.83
CA VAL A 59 -4.31 -21.59 -4.56
C VAL A 59 -3.98 -20.35 -5.38
N VAL A 60 -3.47 -19.32 -4.71
CA VAL A 60 -3.02 -18.07 -5.32
C VAL A 60 -1.57 -17.82 -4.94
N THR A 61 -0.77 -17.45 -5.94
CA THR A 61 0.62 -17.01 -5.77
C THR A 61 0.75 -15.61 -6.33
N PHE A 62 1.37 -14.70 -5.59
CA PHE A 62 1.54 -13.31 -6.02
C PHE A 62 2.82 -12.69 -5.46
N PRO A 63 3.42 -11.70 -6.15
CA PRO A 63 4.53 -10.92 -5.62
C PRO A 63 4.01 -9.91 -4.57
N GLY A 64 4.69 -9.84 -3.43
CA GLY A 64 4.45 -8.83 -2.40
C GLY A 64 4.83 -7.45 -2.91
N ASN A 65 3.98 -6.45 -2.63
CA ASN A 65 4.15 -5.08 -3.07
C ASN A 65 4.02 -4.08 -1.92
N GLY A 66 4.48 -2.85 -2.16
CA GLY A 66 4.41 -1.72 -1.22
C GLY A 66 5.69 -1.52 -0.41
N TRP A 67 5.58 -0.80 0.69
CA TRP A 67 6.69 -0.51 1.59
C TRP A 67 6.83 -1.61 2.64
N ILE A 68 7.35 -2.74 2.20
CA ILE A 68 7.48 -3.96 2.98
C ILE A 68 8.93 -4.45 3.01
N GLY A 69 9.28 -5.29 3.99
CA GLY A 69 10.64 -5.81 4.13
C GLY A 69 10.78 -6.80 5.28
N GLY A 70 11.92 -7.49 5.29
CA GLY A 70 12.30 -8.40 6.38
C GLY A 70 11.73 -9.81 6.28
N TYR A 71 11.12 -10.19 5.16
CA TYR A 71 10.61 -11.55 4.98
C TYR A 71 11.69 -12.54 4.55
N ALA A 72 11.57 -13.79 4.98
CA ALA A 72 12.36 -14.92 4.56
C ALA A 72 11.48 -16.04 3.99
N THR A 73 12.07 -16.90 3.15
CA THR A 73 11.39 -18.10 2.65
C THR A 73 10.94 -18.99 3.82
N GLY A 74 9.69 -19.46 3.78
CA GLY A 74 9.05 -20.25 4.82
C GLY A 74 8.28 -19.43 5.86
N ASP A 75 8.40 -18.09 5.85
CA ASP A 75 7.63 -17.24 6.76
C ASP A 75 6.13 -17.40 6.52
N ARG A 76 5.38 -17.54 7.62
CA ARG A 76 3.92 -17.51 7.63
C ARG A 76 3.44 -16.10 7.91
N ILE A 77 2.70 -15.53 6.96
CA ILE A 77 2.27 -14.14 7.03
C ILE A 77 0.78 -13.99 6.75
N ALA A 78 0.17 -12.96 7.33
CA ALA A 78 -1.20 -12.59 7.01
C ALA A 78 -1.27 -12.00 5.59
N VAL A 79 -2.18 -12.51 4.78
CA VAL A 79 -2.47 -12.00 3.43
C VAL A 79 -3.94 -11.69 3.32
N ARG A 80 -4.26 -10.69 2.49
CA ARG A 80 -5.62 -10.23 2.27
C ARG A 80 -6.00 -10.35 0.81
N TYR A 81 -7.21 -10.81 0.55
CA TYR A 81 -7.72 -11.09 -0.80
C TYR A 81 -9.23 -10.86 -0.89
N ASP A 82 -9.75 -10.58 -2.10
CA ASP A 82 -11.20 -10.53 -2.36
C ASP A 82 -11.70 -11.98 -2.54
N PRO A 83 -12.58 -12.51 -1.67
CA PRO A 83 -13.09 -13.88 -1.81
C PRO A 83 -13.80 -14.16 -3.13
N ARG A 84 -14.37 -13.12 -3.77
CA ARG A 84 -15.05 -13.24 -5.07
C ARG A 84 -14.06 -13.28 -6.23
N ARG A 85 -12.87 -12.70 -6.04
CA ARG A 85 -11.82 -12.56 -7.07
C ARG A 85 -10.42 -12.69 -6.44
N PRO A 86 -10.05 -13.88 -5.93
CA PRO A 86 -8.86 -14.04 -5.08
C PRO A 86 -7.53 -13.78 -5.78
N ARG A 87 -7.52 -13.81 -7.12
CA ARG A 87 -6.34 -13.50 -7.95
C ARG A 87 -6.19 -12.01 -8.26
N ILE A 88 -7.19 -11.19 -7.96
CA ILE A 88 -7.21 -9.77 -8.29
C ILE A 88 -6.77 -8.97 -7.08
N SER A 89 -5.59 -8.34 -7.19
CA SER A 89 -5.00 -7.49 -6.16
C SER A 89 -4.91 -8.13 -4.75
N PRO A 90 -4.41 -9.37 -4.61
CA PRO A 90 -4.01 -9.87 -3.30
C PRO A 90 -2.85 -9.02 -2.75
N ALA A 91 -2.81 -8.84 -1.43
CA ALA A 91 -1.79 -8.06 -0.75
C ALA A 91 -1.35 -8.74 0.54
N ILE A 92 -0.16 -8.39 1.02
CA ILE A 92 0.23 -8.71 2.39
C ILE A 92 -0.62 -7.83 3.31
N ASP A 93 -1.16 -8.38 4.39
CA ASP A 93 -1.96 -7.61 5.35
C ASP A 93 -1.07 -6.79 6.30
N ALA A 94 -0.35 -5.85 5.72
CA ALA A 94 0.57 -4.95 6.41
C ALA A 94 0.31 -3.51 5.97
N ILE A 95 0.48 -2.56 6.89
CA ILE A 95 0.26 -1.13 6.62
C ILE A 95 1.09 -0.67 5.42
N GLY A 96 2.36 -1.07 5.35
CA GLY A 96 3.24 -0.72 4.23
C GLY A 96 2.80 -1.30 2.88
N SER A 97 2.11 -2.44 2.86
CA SER A 97 1.57 -2.99 1.60
C SER A 97 0.28 -2.29 1.18
N VAL A 98 -0.60 -2.04 2.15
CA VAL A 98 -1.98 -1.56 1.90
C VAL A 98 -2.05 -0.03 1.78
N TRP A 99 -1.26 0.70 2.56
CA TRP A 99 -1.38 2.16 2.72
C TRP A 99 -0.22 2.96 2.13
N ALA A 100 0.82 2.32 1.56
CA ALA A 100 2.01 3.03 1.04
C ALA A 100 1.69 4.23 0.15
N GLY A 101 0.77 4.08 -0.82
CA GLY A 101 0.38 5.17 -1.72
C GLY A 101 -0.26 6.36 -0.99
N VAL A 102 -1.13 6.09 -0.01
CA VAL A 102 -1.76 7.11 0.84
C VAL A 102 -0.69 7.83 1.65
N ILE A 103 0.20 7.09 2.32
CA ILE A 103 1.25 7.65 3.17
C ILE A 103 2.18 8.54 2.34
N ALA A 104 2.64 8.05 1.18
CA ALA A 104 3.48 8.82 0.26
C ALA A 104 2.81 10.14 -0.15
N SER A 105 1.53 10.08 -0.53
CA SER A 105 0.77 11.24 -0.98
C SER A 105 0.55 12.26 0.15
N VAL A 106 0.30 11.78 1.38
CA VAL A 106 0.18 12.65 2.57
C VAL A 106 1.51 13.32 2.88
N VAL A 107 2.61 12.57 2.97
CA VAL A 107 3.94 13.11 3.32
C VAL A 107 4.36 14.16 2.30
N LEU A 108 4.25 13.87 1.00
CA LEU A 108 4.56 14.83 -0.06
C LEU A 108 3.63 16.04 -0.04
N GLY A 109 2.32 15.82 0.10
CA GLY A 109 1.32 16.88 0.12
C GLY A 109 1.53 17.86 1.27
N VAL A 110 1.74 17.36 2.50
CA VAL A 110 2.08 18.17 3.67
C VAL A 110 3.40 18.92 3.46
N GLY A 111 4.43 18.24 2.96
CA GLY A 111 5.74 18.86 2.67
C GLY A 111 5.62 20.06 1.71
N PHE A 112 4.84 19.91 0.64
CA PHE A 112 4.60 21.00 -0.32
C PHE A 112 3.79 22.15 0.26
N VAL A 113 2.75 21.89 1.06
CA VAL A 113 1.98 22.94 1.73
C VAL A 113 2.87 23.71 2.71
N LEU A 114 3.64 23.01 3.55
CA LEU A 114 4.52 23.63 4.54
C LEU A 114 5.64 24.43 3.87
N GLY A 115 6.31 23.87 2.85
CA GLY A 115 7.35 24.58 2.10
C GLY A 115 6.83 25.81 1.37
N GLY A 116 5.64 25.71 0.76
CA GLY A 116 4.95 26.84 0.14
C GLY A 116 4.56 27.93 1.14
N TRP A 117 4.19 27.56 2.37
CA TRP A 117 3.87 28.50 3.43
C TRP A 117 5.12 29.17 4.02
N LEU A 118 6.19 28.40 4.27
CA LEU A 118 7.45 28.91 4.81
C LEU A 118 8.17 29.86 3.83
N SER A 119 8.12 29.56 2.53
CA SER A 119 8.66 30.43 1.47
C SER A 119 7.86 31.72 1.27
N ARG A 120 6.66 31.84 1.88
CA ARG A 120 5.88 33.08 1.89
C ARG A 120 6.24 34.00 3.05
N ARG A 121 6.95 33.48 4.07
CA ARG A 121 7.38 34.19 5.28
C ARG A 121 8.82 34.71 5.23
N ARG A 122 9.59 34.31 4.22
CA ARG A 122 10.92 34.84 3.90
C ARG A 122 10.82 35.77 2.71
#